data_AF-A0A7C7PP59-F1
#
_entry.id   AF-A0A7C7PP59-F1
#
_cell.length_a   1.000
_cell.length_b   1.000
_cell.length_c   1.000
_cell.angle_alpha   90.00
_cell.angle_beta   90.00
_cell.angle_gamma   90.00
#
_symmetry.space_group_name_H-M   'P 1'
#
loop_
_entity.id
_entity.type
_entity.pdbx_description
1 polymer ?
#
loop_
_entity_poly.entity_id
_entity_poly.type
_entity_poly.pdbx_seq_one_letter_code
_entity_poly.pdbx_strand_id
1 'polypeptide(L)' 'MSSINVLYIIELRRKINEPVDVKINGQLIAKAELYVNEDRWAIKIIQIISPEERLKIARELHEG' A
#
# COMPACT_ATOMS: atom_id res chain seq x y z
N MET A 1 33.27 -19.41 15.84
CA MET A 1 32.74 -20.00 14.59
C MET A 1 31.28 -20.35 14.89
N SER A 2 30.24 -19.87 14.24
CA SER A 2 30.02 -18.99 13.08
C SER A 2 28.52 -18.68 13.14
N SER A 3 28.12 -17.41 13.11
CA SER A 3 26.71 -17.00 13.16
C SER A 3 25.99 -17.49 11.91
N ILE A 4 25.05 -18.42 12.07
CA ILE A 4 24.18 -18.88 10.98
C ILE A 4 23.16 -17.78 10.72
N ASN A 5 23.20 -17.20 9.53
CA ASN A 5 22.16 -16.32 9.03
C ASN A 5 21.05 -17.21 8.45
N VAL A 6 19.92 -17.32 9.17
CA VAL A 6 18.75 -18.09 8.69
C VAL A 6 17.91 -17.16 7.82
N LEU A 7 17.85 -17.45 6.51
CA LEU A 7 16.96 -16.77 5.58
C LEU A 7 15.58 -17.43 5.62
N TYR A 8 14.55 -16.64 5.96
CA TYR A 8 13.16 -17.05 5.89
C TYR A 8 12.53 -16.55 4.59
N ILE A 9 11.88 -17.45 3.85
CA ILE A 9 11.05 -17.12 2.68
C ILE A 9 9.59 -17.20 3.15
N ILE A 10 8.84 -16.11 2.97
CA ILE A 10 7.42 -16.04 3.30
C ILE A 10 6.65 -15.83 2.00
N GLU A 11 5.79 -16.78 1.65
CA GLU A 11 4.92 -16.66 0.49
C GLU A 11 3.72 -15.76 0.81
N LEU A 12 3.51 -14.76 -0.04
CA LEU A 12 2.34 -13.89 0.03
C LEU A 12 1.22 -14.47 -0.82
N ARG A 13 -0.02 -14.33 -0.35
CA ARG A 13 -1.21 -14.78 -1.11
C ARG A 13 -1.49 -13.95 -2.36
N ARG A 14 -1.02 -12.70 -2.40
CA ARG A 14 -1.30 -11.75 -3.48
C ARG A 14 -0.32 -11.96 -4.63
N LYS A 15 -0.83 -12.03 -5.86
CA LYS A 15 0.02 -12.09 -7.06
C LYS A 15 0.58 -10.69 -7.39
N ILE A 16 1.76 -10.64 -8.03
CA ILE A 16 2.43 -9.38 -8.44
C ILE A 16 1.53 -8.51 -9.32
N ASN A 17 0.65 -9.13 -10.09
CA ASN A 17 -0.18 -8.46 -11.08
C ASN A 17 -1.50 -7.92 -10.50
N GLU A 18 -1.78 -8.15 -9.22
CA GLU A 18 -2.99 -7.68 -8.57
C GLU A 18 -2.75 -6.26 -8.02
N PRO A 19 -3.63 -5.29 -8.32
CA PRO A 19 -3.50 -3.92 -7.82
C PRO A 19 -3.39 -3.92 -6.31
N VAL A 20 -2.51 -3.14 -5.71
CA VAL A 20 -2.28 -3.01 -4.26
C VAL A 20 -3.34 -2.17 -3.55
N ASP A 21 -3.47 -2.39 -2.24
CA ASP A 21 -4.36 -1.62 -1.37
C ASP A 21 -3.62 -0.40 -0.84
N VAL A 22 -4.20 0.78 -1.00
CA VAL A 22 -3.69 2.02 -0.41
C VAL A 22 -4.55 2.33 0.80
N LYS A 23 -3.92 2.44 1.97
CA LYS A 23 -4.59 2.68 3.24
C LYS A 23 -4.04 3.93 3.93
N ILE A 24 -4.91 4.63 4.66
CA ILE A 24 -4.53 5.65 5.62
C ILE A 24 -5.06 5.19 6.98
N ASN A 25 -4.18 5.06 7.98
CA ASN A 25 -4.50 4.51 9.31
C ASN A 25 -5.33 3.22 9.28
N GLY A 26 -5.00 2.31 8.37
CA GLY A 26 -5.69 1.02 8.24
C GLY A 26 -6.99 1.06 7.42
N GLN A 27 -7.53 2.25 7.13
CA GLN A 27 -8.71 2.41 6.27
C GLN A 27 -8.31 2.39 4.80
N LEU A 28 -8.99 1.54 4.01
CA LEU A 28 -8.77 1.44 2.56
C LEU A 28 -9.32 2.67 1.85
N ILE A 29 -8.46 3.37 1.09
CA ILE A 29 -8.82 4.60 0.38
C ILE A 29 -8.66 4.48 -1.14
N ALA A 30 -7.84 3.55 -1.63
CA ALA A 30 -7.61 3.38 -3.05
C ALA A 30 -7.10 1.98 -3.38
N LYS A 31 -7.20 1.65 -4.67
CA LYS A 31 -6.47 0.57 -5.33
C LYS A 31 -5.46 1.19 -6.30
N ALA A 32 -4.28 0.60 -6.39
CA ALA A 32 -3.22 1.14 -7.24
C ALA A 32 -2.37 0.04 -7.89
N GLU A 33 -1.83 0.30 -9.07
CA GLU A 33 -0.83 -0.57 -9.70
C GLU A 33 0.57 -0.10 -9.34
N LEU A 34 1.52 -1.04 -9.17
CA LEU A 34 2.92 -0.67 -8.99
C LEU A 34 3.49 -0.18 -10.33
N TYR A 35 4.14 0.98 -10.31
CA TYR A 35 4.83 1.54 -11.44
C TYR A 35 6.31 1.69 -11.10
N VAL A 36 7.17 1.03 -11.86
CA VAL A 36 8.62 1.10 -11.69
C VAL A 36 9.20 1.67 -12.98
N ASN A 37 9.99 2.73 -12.85
CA ASN A 37 10.68 3.36 -13.97
C ASN A 37 12.11 3.69 -13.54
N GLU A 38 13.08 2.96 -14.10
CA GLU A 38 14.47 3.00 -13.66
C GLU A 38 14.54 2.73 -12.15
N ASP A 39 15.12 3.65 -11.39
CA ASP A 39 15.23 3.60 -9.93
C ASP A 39 14.08 4.32 -9.21
N ARG A 40 13.04 4.75 -9.94
CA ARG A 40 11.86 5.42 -9.37
C ARG A 40 10.73 4.42 -9.17
N TRP A 41 10.25 4.39 -7.94
CA TRP A 41 9.11 3.58 -7.53
C TRP A 41 7.90 4.49 -7.33
N ALA A 42 6.78 4.15 -7.96
CA ALA A 42 5.54 4.87 -7.84
C ALA A 42 4.36 3.90 -7.82
N ILE A 43 3.19 4.43 -7.52
CA ILE A 43 1.92 3.72 -7.68
C ILE A 43 0.99 4.54 -8.57
N LYS A 44 0.32 3.87 -9.50
CA LYS A 44 -0.71 4.47 -10.33
C LYS A 44 -2.07 4.17 -9.71
N ILE A 45 -2.75 5.19 -9.21
CA ILE A 45 -4.09 5.04 -8.65
C ILE A 45 -5.06 4.61 -9.76
N ILE A 46 -5.71 3.46 -9.58
CA ILE A 46 -6.72 2.93 -10.53
C ILE A 46 -8.14 3.19 -10.04
N GLN A 47 -8.34 3.26 -8.72
CA GLN A 47 -9.61 3.57 -8.09
C GLN A 47 -9.34 4.28 -6.76
N ILE A 48 -10.12 5.30 -6.45
CA ILE A 48 -10.02 6.07 -5.21
C ILE A 48 -11.41 6.43 -4.72
N ILE A 49 -11.57 6.50 -3.40
CA ILE A 49 -12.77 7.02 -2.73
C ILE A 49 -13.06 8.48 -3.12
N SER A 50 -14.30 8.93 -2.90
CA SER A 50 -14.73 10.27 -3.30
C SER A 50 -13.96 11.39 -2.56
N PRO A 51 -13.91 12.62 -3.11
CA PRO A 51 -13.34 13.75 -2.39
C PRO A 51 -13.98 13.98 -1.01
N GLU A 52 -15.30 13.85 -0.90
CA GLU A 52 -16.04 14.02 0.35
C GLU A 52 -15.63 12.97 1.39
N GLU A 53 -15.47 11.71 0.98
CA GLU A 53 -14.98 10.63 1.84
C GLU A 53 -13.55 10.90 2.32
N ARG A 54 -12.68 11.43 1.45
CA ARG A 54 -11.31 11.83 1.85
C ARG A 54 -11.32 12.91 2.91
N LEU A 55 -12.19 13.91 2.77
CA LEU A 55 -12.33 14.99 3.76
C LEU A 55 -12.82 14.47 5.10
N LYS A 56 -13.78 13.52 5.09
CA LYS A 56 -14.25 12.87 6.30
C LYS A 56 -13.11 12.17 7.05
N ILE A 57 -12.34 11.33 6.34
CA ILE A 57 -11.19 10.62 6.92
C ILE A 57 -10.16 11.62 7.47
N ALA A 58 -9.82 12.67 6.71
CA ALA A 58 -8.82 13.65 7.12
C ALA A 58 -9.21 14.38 8.43
N ARG A 59 -10.51 14.60 8.68
CA ARG A 59 -11.01 15.16 9.94
C ARG A 59 -10.89 14.16 11.08
N GLU A 60 -11.32 12.92 10.85
CA GLU A 60 -11.22 11.83 11.85
C GLU A 60 -9.77 11.61 12.31
N LEU A 61 -8.78 11.81 11.43
CA LEU A 61 -7.36 11.74 11.77
C LEU A 61 -6.86 12.86 12.69
N HIS A 62 -7.49 14.04 12.67
CA HIS A 62 -7.10 15.17 13.53
C HIS A 62 -7.76 15.11 14.91
N GLU A 63 -8.83 14.35 15.06
CA GLU A 63 -9.62 14.27 16.29
C GLU A 63 -9.16 13.14 17.24
N GLY A 64 -8.13 12.36 16.85
CA GLY A 64 -7.55 11.25 17.61
C GLY A 64 -6.25 11.58 18.33
#